data_AF-A0A9P7IY92-F1
#
_entry.id   AF-A0A9P7IY92-F1
#
_cell.length_a   1.000
_cell.length_b   1.000
_cell.length_c   1.000
_cell.angle_alpha   90.00
_cell.angle_beta   90.00
_cell.angle_gamma   90.00
#
_symmetry.space_group_name_H-M   'P 1'
#
loop_
_entity.id
_entity.type
_entity.pdbx_description
1 polymer ?
#
loop_
_entity_poly.entity_id
_entity_poly.type
_entity_poly.pdbx_seq_one_letter_code
_entity_poly.pdbx_strand_id
1 'polypeptide(L)'
;MSETLQYWASVFTILSVISNRQTPNHRDHLSIPECFDILTTVGKYSNAHMSVPSLQLEFRYDPSCMIAFSRRIVRHGVHEVEGDWIAWAWYMRDSVHIYAGVPTCRWA
;
A
#
# COMPACT_ATOMS: atom_id res chain seq x y z
N MET A 1 8.20 -23.45 -2.37
CA MET A 1 7.58 -22.12 -2.62
C MET A 1 6.82 -22.08 -3.94
N SER A 2 7.31 -22.70 -5.03
CA SER A 2 6.55 -22.81 -6.28
C SER A 2 5.16 -23.44 -6.10
N GLU A 3 5.07 -24.49 -5.27
CA GLU A 3 3.78 -25.14 -4.96
C GLU A 3 2.82 -24.26 -4.16
N THR A 4 3.28 -23.27 -3.40
CA THR A 4 2.38 -22.36 -2.66
C THR A 4 1.90 -21.22 -3.56
N LEU A 5 2.76 -20.76 -4.48
CA LEU A 5 2.40 -19.74 -5.46
C LEU A 5 1.27 -20.20 -6.38
N GLN A 6 1.18 -21.50 -6.70
CA GLN A 6 0.08 -22.03 -7.50
C GLN A 6 -1.30 -21.88 -6.83
N TYR A 7 -1.33 -21.73 -5.50
CA TYR A 7 -2.55 -21.52 -4.71
C TYR A 7 -2.72 -20.06 -4.27
N TRP A 8 -1.73 -19.21 -4.52
CA TRP A 8 -1.78 -17.80 -4.16
C TRP A 8 -2.64 -17.03 -5.17
N ALA A 9 -3.89 -16.76 -4.79
CA ALA A 9 -4.90 -16.18 -5.68
C ALA A 9 -4.76 -14.66 -5.92
N SER A 10 -3.60 -14.07 -5.63
CA SER A 10 -3.39 -12.62 -5.70
C SER A 10 -2.12 -12.27 -6.46
N VAL A 11 -2.14 -11.16 -7.18
CA VAL A 11 -0.92 -10.60 -7.82
C VAL A 11 0.00 -9.94 -6.80
N PHE A 12 -0.51 -9.59 -5.62
CA PHE A 12 0.27 -8.95 -4.56
C PHE A 12 1.11 -9.97 -3.81
N THR A 13 2.40 -9.71 -3.67
CA THR A 13 3.33 -10.63 -2.97
C THR A 13 3.43 -10.36 -1.48
N ILE A 14 2.94 -9.21 -1.00
CA ILE A 14 3.00 -8.81 0.41
C ILE A 14 1.67 -8.16 0.84
N LEU A 15 1.26 -8.50 2.06
CA LEU A 15 0.20 -7.83 2.81
C LEU A 15 0.78 -7.30 4.13
N SER A 16 0.59 -6.02 4.40
CA SER A 16 0.84 -5.42 5.71
C SER A 16 -0.46 -4.94 6.34
N VAL A 17 -0.58 -5.10 7.66
CA VAL A 17 -1.65 -4.51 8.48
C VAL A 17 -1.05 -3.39 9.32
N ILE A 18 -1.64 -2.20 9.23
CA ILE A 18 -1.26 -1.03 10.02
C ILE A 18 -2.45 -0.73 10.92
N SER A 19 -2.24 -0.72 12.23
CA SER A 19 -3.28 -0.46 13.22
C SER A 19 -2.87 0.71 14.10
N ASN A 20 -3.73 1.72 14.20
CA ASN A 20 -3.60 2.87 15.10
C ASN A 20 -2.20 3.50 15.12
N ARG A 21 -1.54 3.55 13.94
CA ARG A 21 -0.16 4.02 13.80
C ARG A 21 -0.10 5.11 12.75
N GLN A 22 0.38 6.28 13.15
CA GLN A 22 0.70 7.35 12.21
C GLN A 22 1.69 6.85 11.15
N THR A 23 1.49 7.28 9.91
CA THR A 23 2.39 6.98 8.81
C THR A 23 2.90 8.31 8.22
N PRO A 24 4.03 8.85 8.72
CA PRO A 24 4.60 10.10 8.22
C PRO A 24 4.85 10.06 6.71
N ASN A 25 4.89 11.23 6.08
CA ASN A 25 5.09 11.33 4.63
C ASN A 25 6.42 10.70 4.19
N HIS A 26 6.35 9.62 3.42
CA HIS A 26 7.49 8.81 2.99
C HIS A 26 7.31 8.30 1.55
N ARG A 27 8.33 7.61 1.04
CA ARG A 27 8.29 6.83 -0.20
C ARG A 27 8.72 5.41 0.09
N ASP A 28 8.08 4.45 -0.55
CA ASP A 28 8.45 3.04 -0.41
C ASP A 28 9.49 2.67 -1.48
N HIS A 29 10.77 2.76 -1.08
CA HIS A 29 11.92 2.56 -1.97
C HIS A 29 12.17 1.11 -2.36
N LEU A 30 11.35 0.18 -1.87
CA LEU A 30 11.48 -1.26 -2.12
C LEU A 30 10.31 -1.82 -2.96
N SER A 31 9.30 -0.99 -3.25
CA SER A 31 8.20 -1.36 -4.15
C SER A 31 8.63 -1.32 -5.61
N ILE A 32 7.89 -2.00 -6.48
CA ILE A 32 8.09 -1.96 -7.92
C ILE A 32 7.40 -0.70 -8.47
N PRO A 33 8.08 0.21 -9.19
CA PRO A 33 7.49 1.49 -9.60
C PRO A 33 6.31 1.33 -10.56
N GLU A 34 6.34 0.32 -11.41
CA GLU A 34 5.30 -0.05 -12.38
C GLU A 34 4.03 -0.59 -11.73
N CYS A 35 4.14 -1.18 -10.54
CA CYS A 35 3.01 -1.80 -9.88
C CYS A 35 2.29 -0.77 -8.99
N PHE A 36 0.98 -0.89 -8.91
CA PHE A 36 0.21 -0.20 -7.88
C PHE A 36 0.20 -0.98 -6.59
N ASP A 37 0.12 -0.24 -5.51
CA ASP A 37 -0.20 -0.74 -4.21
C ASP A 37 -1.65 -0.36 -3.90
N ILE A 38 -2.38 -1.26 -3.26
CA ILE A 38 -3.76 -1.03 -2.85
C ILE A 38 -3.80 -0.88 -1.34
N LEU A 39 -4.30 0.25 -0.88
CA LEU A 39 -4.55 0.51 0.53
C LEU A 39 -6.05 0.56 0.77
N THR A 40 -6.53 -0.18 1.75
CA THR A 40 -7.93 -0.18 2.18
C THR A 40 -8.02 0.06 3.66
N THR A 41 -8.96 0.90 4.09
CA THR A 41 -9.17 1.20 5.51
C THR A 41 -10.49 0.68 6.03
N VAL A 42 -10.51 0.28 7.30
CA VAL A 42 -11.72 -0.01 8.06
C VAL A 42 -11.57 0.46 9.50
N GLY A 43 -12.67 0.37 10.23
CA GLY A 43 -12.72 0.63 11.66
C GLY A 43 -13.68 1.77 11.97
N LYS A 44 -13.71 2.15 13.24
CA LYS A 44 -14.55 3.23 13.74
C LYS A 44 -13.64 4.40 14.09
N TYR A 45 -13.44 5.27 13.11
CA TYR A 45 -12.55 6.42 13.23
C TYR A 45 -13.09 7.63 12.47
N SER A 46 -12.51 8.79 12.74
CA SER A 46 -12.78 10.06 12.07
C SER A 46 -11.50 10.84 11.79
N ASN A 47 -11.62 11.91 11.00
CA ASN A 47 -10.54 12.87 10.75
C ASN A 47 -9.25 12.25 10.18
N ALA A 48 -9.37 11.16 9.42
CA ALA A 48 -8.23 10.60 8.71
C ALA A 48 -8.04 11.32 7.37
N HIS A 49 -6.81 11.77 7.13
CA HIS A 49 -6.40 12.43 5.90
C HIS A 49 -5.18 11.74 5.31
N MET A 50 -5.27 11.37 4.03
CA MET A 50 -4.12 10.91 3.26
C MET A 50 -3.51 12.09 2.53
N SER A 51 -2.26 12.41 2.87
CA SER A 51 -1.47 13.42 2.18
C SER A 51 -0.70 12.76 1.04
N VAL A 52 -0.70 13.41 -0.13
CA VAL A 52 0.06 12.99 -1.31
C VAL A 52 0.87 14.18 -1.85
N PRO A 53 1.96 14.58 -1.15
CA PRO A 53 2.64 15.85 -1.42
C PRO A 53 3.25 15.96 -2.82
N SER A 54 3.67 14.84 -3.42
CA SER A 54 4.24 14.85 -4.77
C SER A 54 3.24 15.28 -5.85
N LEU A 55 1.94 15.21 -5.55
CA LEU A 55 0.87 15.65 -6.44
C LEU A 55 0.14 16.89 -5.92
N GLN A 56 0.56 17.44 -4.76
CA GLN A 56 -0.15 18.51 -4.06
C GLN A 56 -1.62 18.17 -3.76
N LEU A 57 -1.89 16.90 -3.47
CA LEU A 57 -3.22 16.40 -3.15
C LEU A 57 -3.32 15.99 -1.70
N GLU A 58 -4.52 16.15 -1.15
CA GLU A 58 -4.92 15.61 0.13
C GLU A 58 -6.34 15.07 0.00
N PHE A 59 -6.59 13.88 0.56
CA PHE A 59 -7.87 13.21 0.49
C PHE A 59 -8.37 12.92 1.89
N ARG A 60 -9.69 13.10 2.11
CA ARG A 60 -10.37 12.44 3.22
C ARG A 60 -10.20 10.93 3.05
N TYR A 61 -9.73 10.28 4.10
CA TYR A 61 -9.46 8.84 4.08
C TYR A 61 -10.40 8.10 5.02
N ASP A 62 -11.70 8.29 4.76
CA ASP A 62 -12.80 7.77 5.58
C ASP A 62 -12.83 6.22 5.63
N PRO A 63 -13.51 5.61 6.61
CA PRO A 63 -13.64 4.15 6.68
C PRO A 63 -14.20 3.57 5.38
N SER A 64 -13.70 2.41 4.96
CA SER A 64 -14.05 1.73 3.70
C SER A 64 -13.52 2.39 2.43
N CYS A 65 -12.64 3.39 2.54
CA CYS A 65 -11.93 3.91 1.38
C CYS A 65 -10.87 2.93 0.88
N MET A 66 -10.77 2.82 -0.44
CA MET A 66 -9.68 2.14 -1.14
C MET A 66 -8.93 3.15 -2.00
N ILE A 67 -7.61 3.17 -1.93
CA ILE A 67 -6.75 4.00 -2.77
C ILE A 67 -5.69 3.10 -3.41
N ALA A 68 -5.51 3.25 -4.72
CA ALA A 68 -4.50 2.53 -5.49
C ALA A 68 -3.51 3.52 -6.12
N PHE A 69 -2.22 3.35 -5.86
CA PHE A 69 -1.16 4.16 -6.46
C PHE A 69 0.21 3.49 -6.33
N SER A 70 1.19 3.92 -7.12
CA SER A 70 2.59 3.48 -6.97
C SER A 70 3.27 4.24 -5.84
N ARG A 71 3.47 3.59 -4.68
CA ARG A 71 4.12 4.19 -3.50
C ARG A 71 5.61 4.46 -3.68
N ARG A 72 6.24 3.90 -4.72
CA ARG A 72 7.62 4.21 -5.10
C ARG A 72 7.71 5.56 -5.82
N ILE A 73 6.76 5.85 -6.69
CA ILE A 73 6.71 7.11 -7.44
C ILE A 73 6.20 8.23 -6.53
N VAL A 74 5.14 7.94 -5.77
CA VAL A 74 4.35 8.93 -5.06
C VAL A 74 4.73 8.98 -3.60
N ARG A 75 5.10 10.17 -3.10
CA ARG A 75 5.29 10.40 -1.67
C ARG A 75 3.91 10.48 -1.01
N HIS A 76 3.71 9.76 0.09
CA HIS A 76 2.41 9.65 0.73
C HIS A 76 2.54 9.47 2.25
N GLY A 77 1.47 9.75 2.97
CA GLY A 77 1.37 9.54 4.41
C GLY A 77 -0.06 9.68 4.92
N VAL A 78 -0.30 9.14 6.11
CA VAL A 78 -1.54 9.30 6.86
C VAL A 78 -1.17 9.87 8.22
N HIS A 79 -1.73 11.03 8.53
CA HIS A 79 -1.50 11.73 9.80
C HIS A 79 -2.26 11.03 10.93
N GLU A 80 -2.22 11.59 12.14
CA GLU A 80 -2.91 11.02 13.29
C GLU A 80 -4.42 10.89 12.98
N VAL A 81 -4.97 9.73 13.34
CA VAL A 81 -6.38 9.37 13.12
C VAL A 81 -7.04 9.21 14.47
N GLU A 82 -8.23 9.75 14.63
CA GLU A 82 -8.99 9.66 15.88
C GLU A 82 -9.86 8.40 15.87
N GLY A 83 -9.60 7.48 16.80
CA GLY A 83 -10.36 6.23 16.96
C GLY A 83 -9.61 4.99 16.46
N ASP A 84 -10.35 3.92 16.18
CA ASP A 84 -9.80 2.65 15.74
C ASP A 84 -9.68 2.60 14.22
N TRP A 85 -8.45 2.76 13.73
CA TRP A 85 -8.09 2.80 12.34
C TRP A 85 -7.19 1.63 11.97
N ILE A 86 -7.67 0.81 11.03
CA ILE A 86 -6.91 -0.31 10.46
C ILE A 86 -6.78 -0.07 8.95
N ALA A 87 -5.55 -0.13 8.46
CA ALA A 87 -5.25 -0.15 7.03
C ALA A 87 -4.61 -1.48 6.62
N TRP A 88 -5.15 -2.10 5.58
CA TRP A 88 -4.46 -3.15 4.83
C TRP A 88 -3.73 -2.52 3.66
N ALA A 89 -2.46 -2.88 3.52
CA ALA A 89 -1.62 -2.44 2.43
C ALA A 89 -1.17 -3.66 1.64
N TRP A 90 -1.72 -3.82 0.43
CA TRP A 90 -1.36 -4.84 -0.54
C TRP A 90 -0.34 -4.25 -1.52
N TYR A 91 0.78 -4.94 -1.73
CA TYR A 91 1.86 -4.45 -2.59
C TYR A 91 2.75 -5.57 -3.11
N MET A 92 3.55 -5.23 -4.11
CA MET A 92 4.57 -6.09 -4.68
C MET A 92 5.97 -5.57 -4.32
N ARG A 93 6.91 -6.50 -4.13
CA ARG A 93 8.30 -6.17 -3.76
C ARG A 93 9.29 -6.93 -4.63
N ASP A 94 10.25 -6.21 -5.20
CA ASP A 94 11.28 -6.77 -6.10
C ASP A 94 11.96 -8.01 -5.51
N SER A 95 12.34 -7.94 -4.23
CA SER A 95 13.04 -9.05 -3.58
C SER A 95 12.24 -10.35 -3.54
N VAL A 96 10.90 -10.28 -3.47
CA VAL A 96 10.05 -11.47 -3.47
C VAL A 96 9.98 -12.06 -4.87
N HIS A 97 9.85 -11.22 -5.90
CA HIS A 97 9.85 -11.68 -7.28
C HIS A 97 11.18 -12.35 -7.66
N ILE A 98 12.31 -11.71 -7.31
CA ILE A 98 13.66 -12.25 -7.53
C ILE A 98 13.83 -13.58 -6.81
N TYR A 99 13.44 -13.65 -5.53
CA TYR A 99 13.56 -14.88 -4.74
C TYR A 99 12.68 -16.02 -5.27
N ALA A 100 11.48 -15.70 -5.75
CA ALA A 100 10.55 -16.67 -6.30
C ALA A 100 10.81 -17.03 -7.77
N GLY A 101 11.72 -16.33 -8.45
CA GLY A 101 11.99 -16.54 -9.88
C GLY A 101 10.81 -16.18 -10.80
N VAL A 102 9.91 -15.31 -10.35
CA VAL A 102 8.78 -14.82 -11.16
C VAL A 102 9.09 -13.43 -11.74
N PRO A 103 8.67 -13.16 -12.99
CA PRO A 103 8.84 -11.83 -13.59
C PRO A 103 8.22 -10.71 -12.76
N THR A 104 8.81 -9.52 -12.81
CA THR A 104 8.28 -8.28 -12.20
C THR A 104 7.32 -7.58 -13.17
N CYS A 105 6.47 -6.66 -12.67
CA CYS A 105 5.80 -5.70 -13.53
C CYS A 105 6.84 -4.92 -14.36
N ARG A 106 6.52 -4.60 -15.62
CA ARG A 106 7.33 -3.76 -16.52
C ARG A 106 6.39 -2.79 -17.23
N TRP A 107 6.89 -1.60 -17.59
CA TRP A 107 6.18 -0.72 -18.52
C TRP A 107 6.01 -1.43 -19.87
N ALA A 108 4.89 -1.14 -20.55
CA ALA A 108 4.64 -1.57 -21.91
C ALA A 108 5.50 -0.79 -22.92
#